data_AF-A0A932U334-F1
#
_entry.id   AF-A0A932U334-F1
#
_cell.length_a   1.000
_cell.length_b   1.000
_cell.length_c   1.000
_cell.angle_alpha   90.00
_cell.angle_beta   90.00
_cell.angle_gamma   90.00
#
_symmetry.space_group_name_H-M   'P 1'
#
loop_
_entity.id
_entity.type
_entity.pdbx_description
1 polymer ?
#
loop_
_entity_poly.entity_id
_entity_poly.type
_entity_poly.pdbx_seq_one_letter_code
_entity_poly.pdbx_strand_id
1 'polypeptide(L)'
;MAETTTKATRREVPALLIEATPSVNGIGYWLLASPMILYLAWLWVDVFAYYSPIPWRWLDWMLGAVLYWFLFVLPLGYASHKLVTALPRPFQHTGWDVQPLEAVRPAEFYTVRYLFTQRQPAARTRQRIWLRAAQGWVYLEVAAIFIGFVVMIPLFFSAVEFGFGR
;
A
#
# COMPACT_ATOMS: atom_id res chain seq x y z
N MET A 1 -35.88 23.55 -32.32
CA MET A 1 -34.48 23.89 -32.00
C MET A 1 -33.88 22.67 -31.34
N ALA A 2 -32.95 21.98 -32.02
CA ALA A 2 -32.30 20.79 -31.48
C ALA A 2 -31.18 21.23 -30.54
N GLU A 3 -31.34 20.93 -29.26
CA GLU A 3 -30.35 21.19 -28.21
C GLU A 3 -29.18 20.22 -28.44
N THR A 4 -28.15 20.68 -29.14
CA THR A 4 -26.91 19.92 -29.31
C THR A 4 -26.23 19.81 -27.95
N THR A 5 -26.47 18.70 -27.25
CA THR A 5 -25.73 18.29 -26.07
C THR A 5 -24.29 17.94 -26.48
N THR A 6 -23.46 18.97 -26.67
CA THR A 6 -22.01 18.80 -26.73
C THR A 6 -21.58 18.21 -25.41
N LYS A 7 -21.32 16.89 -25.37
CA LYS A 7 -20.70 16.22 -24.23
C LYS A 7 -19.50 17.05 -23.81
N ALA A 8 -19.46 17.47 -22.55
CA ALA A 8 -18.34 18.21 -22.00
C ALA A 8 -17.06 17.40 -22.24
N THR A 9 -16.28 17.79 -23.24
CA THR A 9 -15.02 17.13 -23.59
C THR A 9 -14.02 17.51 -22.50
N ARG A 10 -13.79 16.56 -21.59
CA ARG A 10 -12.78 16.72 -20.54
C ARG A 10 -11.43 16.88 -21.22
N ARG A 11 -10.76 18.02 -21.00
CA ARG A 11 -9.44 18.30 -21.56
C ARG A 11 -8.48 17.18 -21.18
N GLU A 12 -7.87 16.54 -22.17
CA GLU A 12 -6.87 15.50 -21.98
C GLU A 12 -5.48 16.15 -22.01
N VAL A 13 -4.67 15.89 -20.98
CA VAL A 13 -3.34 16.49 -20.82
C VAL A 13 -2.30 15.38 -20.71
N PRO A 14 -1.27 15.36 -21.56
CA PRO A 14 -0.21 14.38 -21.44
C PRO A 14 0.61 14.63 -20.16
N ALA A 15 0.89 13.55 -19.42
CA ALA A 15 1.62 13.62 -18.16
C ALA A 15 2.62 12.48 -18.01
N LEU A 16 3.69 12.77 -17.27
CA LEU A 16 4.65 11.79 -16.78
C LEU A 16 4.22 11.33 -15.39
N LEU A 17 4.39 10.03 -15.13
CA LEU A 17 4.31 9.47 -13.80
C LEU A 17 5.71 9.32 -13.25
N ILE A 18 6.05 10.12 -12.24
CA ILE A 18 7.32 10.04 -11.53
C ILE A 18 7.06 9.35 -10.20
N GLU A 19 7.90 8.39 -9.82
CA GLU A 19 7.71 7.72 -8.54
C GLU A 19 7.84 8.73 -7.38
N ALA A 20 6.78 8.81 -6.57
CA ALA A 20 6.69 9.78 -5.49
C ALA A 20 7.77 9.49 -4.43
N THR A 21 8.50 10.53 -4.01
CA THR A 21 9.52 10.41 -2.97
C THR A 21 9.03 11.11 -1.70
N PRO A 22 8.61 10.39 -0.66
CA PRO A 22 8.16 11.03 0.57
C PRO A 22 9.28 11.81 1.26
N SER A 23 8.94 12.96 1.83
CA SER A 23 9.88 13.88 2.49
C SER A 23 10.45 13.36 3.83
N VAL A 24 9.82 12.36 4.46
CA VAL A 24 10.12 11.92 5.84
C VAL A 24 10.78 10.54 5.91
N ASN A 25 11.72 10.22 5.00
CA ASN A 25 12.59 9.03 5.04
C ASN A 25 11.93 7.65 5.31
N GLY A 26 10.61 7.54 5.15
CA GLY A 26 9.87 6.30 5.41
C GLY A 26 9.43 6.08 6.86
N ILE A 27 9.86 6.88 7.85
CA ILE A 27 9.60 6.61 9.28
C ILE A 27 8.09 6.61 9.59
N GLY A 28 7.36 7.59 9.06
CA GLY A 28 5.91 7.65 9.23
C GLY A 28 5.19 6.42 8.70
N TYR A 29 5.65 5.85 7.58
CA TYR A 29 5.06 4.64 7.02
C TYR A 29 5.34 3.39 7.87
N TRP A 30 6.53 3.29 8.46
CA TRP A 30 6.83 2.20 9.39
C TRP A 30 6.01 2.29 10.67
N LEU A 31 5.80 3.50 11.20
CA LEU A 31 4.96 3.69 12.37
C LEU A 31 3.51 3.32 12.06
N LEU A 32 2.99 3.77 10.91
CA LEU A 32 1.65 3.41 10.45
C LEU A 32 1.50 1.90 10.30
N ALA A 33 2.44 1.23 9.64
CA ALA A 33 2.43 -0.22 9.44
C ALA A 33 2.72 -1.06 10.70
N SER A 34 3.16 -0.43 11.79
CA SER A 34 3.64 -1.13 12.98
C SER A 34 2.59 -2.04 13.63
N PRO A 35 1.28 -1.70 13.71
CA PRO A 35 0.30 -2.57 14.37
C PRO A 35 0.22 -3.94 13.69
N MET A 36 0.08 -3.96 12.36
CA MET A 36 0.02 -5.21 11.60
C MET A 36 1.34 -5.98 11.64
N ILE A 37 2.48 -5.28 11.49
CA ILE A 37 3.80 -5.92 11.53
C ILE A 37 4.07 -6.57 12.89
N LEU A 38 3.73 -5.88 13.99
CA LEU A 38 3.93 -6.39 15.36
C LEU A 38 3.00 -7.56 15.67
N TYR A 39 1.74 -7.50 15.24
CA TYR A 39 0.80 -8.60 15.39
C TYR A 39 1.32 -9.88 14.68
N LEU A 40 1.77 -9.74 13.43
CA LEU A 40 2.35 -10.85 12.68
C LEU A 40 3.69 -11.31 13.26
N ALA A 41 4.51 -10.39 13.78
CA ALA A 41 5.76 -10.74 14.45
C ALA A 41 5.52 -11.60 15.69
N TRP A 42 4.51 -11.27 16.48
CA TRP A 42 4.13 -12.04 17.66
C TRP A 42 3.73 -13.48 17.27
N LEU A 43 2.86 -13.64 16.28
CA LEU A 43 2.44 -14.96 15.78
C LEU A 43 3.64 -15.73 15.21
N TRP A 44 4.50 -15.07 14.45
CA TRP A 44 5.68 -15.70 13.88
C TRP A 44 6.65 -16.19 14.96
N VAL A 45 6.94 -15.37 15.97
CA VAL A 45 7.89 -15.75 17.03
C VAL A 45 7.35 -16.93 17.84
N ASP A 46 6.04 -17.00 18.06
CA ASP A 46 5.41 -18.14 18.75
C ASP A 46 5.55 -19.44 17.93
N VAL A 47 5.26 -19.37 16.62
CA VAL A 47 5.46 -20.49 15.68
C VAL A 47 6.93 -20.90 15.61
N PHE A 48 7.84 -19.93 15.48
CA PHE A 48 9.27 -20.19 15.42
C PHE A 48 9.76 -20.89 16.69
N ALA A 49 9.33 -20.41 17.85
CA ALA A 49 9.72 -20.99 19.14
C ALA A 49 9.16 -22.40 19.37
N TYR A 50 7.98 -22.69 18.84
CA TYR A 50 7.42 -24.04 18.90
C TYR A 50 8.26 -25.08 18.15
N TYR A 51 8.85 -24.71 17.01
CA TYR A 51 9.66 -25.61 16.18
C TYR A 51 11.16 -25.53 16.45
N SER A 52 11.61 -24.57 17.26
CA SER A 52 13.03 -24.35 17.48
C SER A 52 13.64 -25.41 18.39
N PRO A 53 14.76 -26.04 18.00
CA PRO A 53 15.49 -26.95 18.89
C PRO A 53 16.36 -26.20 19.91
N ILE A 54 16.35 -24.86 19.92
CA ILE A 54 17.25 -24.03 20.74
C ILE A 54 16.71 -23.96 22.18
N PRO A 55 17.50 -24.35 23.20
CA PRO A 55 17.05 -24.34 24.59
C PRO A 55 16.95 -22.92 25.20
N TRP A 56 17.63 -21.94 24.60
CA TRP A 56 17.65 -20.56 25.07
C TRP A 56 16.55 -19.72 24.42
N ARG A 57 15.45 -19.52 25.15
CA ARG A 57 14.28 -18.74 24.68
C ARG A 57 14.61 -17.35 24.15
N TRP A 58 15.53 -16.62 24.78
CA TRP A 58 15.87 -15.26 24.35
C TRP A 58 16.60 -15.24 22.99
N LEU A 59 17.50 -16.22 22.77
CA LEU A 59 18.23 -16.36 21.50
C LEU A 59 17.24 -16.72 20.38
N ASP A 60 16.29 -17.58 20.72
CA ASP A 60 15.25 -18.03 19.82
C ASP A 60 14.34 -16.89 19.36
N TRP A 61 13.91 -16.02 20.29
CA TRP A 61 13.17 -14.81 19.95
C TRP A 61 13.98 -13.85 19.07
N MET A 62 15.27 -13.64 19.37
CA MET A 62 16.12 -12.78 18.55
C MET A 62 16.28 -13.32 17.12
N LEU A 63 16.57 -14.61 16.97
CA LEU A 63 16.71 -15.25 15.67
C LEU A 63 15.39 -15.26 14.90
N GLY A 64 14.29 -15.60 15.58
CA GLY A 64 12.94 -15.57 15.02
C GLY A 64 12.58 -14.18 14.49
N ALA A 65 12.83 -13.13 15.27
CA ALA A 65 12.58 -11.74 14.85
C ALA A 65 13.46 -11.30 13.67
N VAL A 66 14.74 -11.68 13.64
CA VAL A 66 15.63 -11.39 12.51
C VAL A 66 15.16 -12.11 11.25
N LEU A 67 14.83 -13.41 11.35
CA LEU A 67 14.32 -14.18 10.23
C LEU A 67 12.99 -13.62 9.73
N TYR A 68 12.09 -13.24 10.63
CA TYR A 68 10.84 -12.56 10.28
C TYR A 68 11.10 -11.32 9.42
N TRP A 69 12.04 -10.49 9.87
CA TRP A 69 12.36 -9.24 9.21
C TRP A 69 12.85 -9.46 7.76
N PHE A 70 13.77 -10.39 7.57
CA PHE A 70 14.38 -10.61 6.26
C PHE A 70 13.59 -11.52 5.33
N LEU A 71 12.83 -12.49 5.85
CA LEU A 71 12.05 -13.42 5.04
C LEU A 71 10.66 -12.88 4.70
N PHE A 72 10.05 -12.12 5.61
CA PHE A 72 8.69 -11.64 5.44
C PHE A 72 8.63 -10.13 5.34
N VAL A 73 9.12 -9.38 6.33
CA VAL A 73 8.93 -7.91 6.36
C VAL A 73 9.50 -7.24 5.11
N LEU A 74 10.78 -7.40 4.81
CA LEU A 74 11.36 -6.73 3.64
C LEU A 74 10.79 -7.24 2.30
N PRO A 75 10.68 -8.56 2.05
CA PRO A 75 10.21 -9.06 0.75
C PRO A 75 8.74 -8.76 0.49
N LEU A 76 7.83 -8.98 1.47
CA LEU A 76 6.40 -8.70 1.27
C LEU A 76 6.16 -7.21 1.10
N GLY A 77 6.76 -6.36 1.95
CA GLY A 77 6.62 -4.92 1.82
C GLY A 77 7.06 -4.44 0.42
N TYR A 78 8.23 -4.88 -0.03
CA TYR A 78 8.71 -4.50 -1.36
C TYR A 78 7.83 -5.04 -2.50
N ALA A 79 7.38 -6.30 -2.41
CA ALA A 79 6.51 -6.92 -3.40
C ALA A 79 5.16 -6.20 -3.51
N SER A 80 4.54 -5.86 -2.37
CA SER A 80 3.27 -5.13 -2.32
C SER A 80 3.40 -3.74 -2.91
N HIS A 81 4.47 -3.01 -2.60
CA HIS A 81 4.74 -1.74 -3.24
C HIS A 81 4.86 -1.88 -4.77
N LYS A 82 5.60 -2.90 -5.24
CA LYS A 82 5.73 -3.19 -6.68
C LYS A 82 4.39 -3.53 -7.32
N LEU A 83 3.52 -4.26 -6.64
CA LEU A 83 2.18 -4.63 -7.11
C LEU A 83 1.30 -3.38 -7.29
N VAL A 84 1.25 -2.51 -6.28
CA VAL A 84 0.45 -1.27 -6.32
C VAL A 84 0.97 -0.33 -7.41
N THR A 85 2.28 -0.12 -7.47
CA THR A 85 2.90 0.76 -8.47
C THR A 85 2.84 0.21 -9.89
N ALA A 86 2.67 -1.11 -10.08
CA ALA A 86 2.44 -1.70 -11.41
C ALA A 86 1.08 -1.27 -12.01
N LEU A 87 0.10 -0.93 -11.16
CA LEU A 87 -1.27 -0.60 -11.52
C LEU A 87 -1.59 0.89 -11.23
N PRO A 88 -1.00 1.86 -11.96
CA PRO A 88 -1.12 3.29 -11.62
C PRO A 88 -2.52 3.87 -11.85
N ARG A 89 -3.40 3.22 -12.61
CA ARG A 89 -4.73 3.76 -12.93
C ARG A 89 -5.65 3.91 -11.71
N PRO A 90 -5.85 2.88 -10.87
CA PRO A 90 -6.57 3.02 -9.60
C PRO A 90 -5.75 3.80 -8.54
N PHE A 91 -4.44 3.90 -8.72
CA PHE A 91 -3.48 4.29 -7.68
C PHE A 91 -2.64 5.52 -8.08
N GLN A 92 -3.26 6.48 -8.77
CA GLN A 92 -2.55 7.62 -9.40
C GLN A 92 -1.82 8.52 -8.40
N HIS A 93 -2.32 8.58 -7.16
CA HIS A 93 -1.73 9.37 -6.08
C HIS A 93 -0.99 8.52 -5.04
N THR A 94 -0.91 7.21 -5.24
CA THR A 94 -0.27 6.27 -4.32
C THR A 94 0.98 5.71 -4.97
N GLY A 95 2.12 6.30 -4.61
CA GLY A 95 3.44 5.92 -5.13
C GLY A 95 3.84 6.62 -6.43
N TRP A 96 2.96 7.43 -7.02
CA TRP A 96 3.22 8.22 -8.23
C TRP A 96 2.85 9.68 -8.02
N ASP A 97 3.73 10.57 -8.50
CA ASP A 97 3.48 11.99 -8.71
C ASP A 97 3.21 12.22 -10.20
N VAL A 98 2.10 12.89 -10.49
CA VAL A 98 1.69 13.25 -11.85
C VAL A 98 2.33 14.58 -12.23
N GLN A 99 3.22 14.59 -13.21
CA GLN A 99 3.80 15.81 -13.76
C GLN A 99 3.22 16.08 -15.16
N PRO A 100 2.34 17.08 -15.33
CA PRO A 100 1.82 17.42 -16.64
C PRO A 100 2.93 18.01 -17.52
N LEU A 101 2.94 17.61 -18.79
CA LEU A 101 3.89 18.11 -19.79
C LEU A 101 3.48 19.48 -20.35
N GLU A 102 2.21 19.84 -20.18
CA GLU A 102 1.67 21.16 -20.49
C GLU A 102 1.41 21.94 -19.19
N ALA A 103 1.47 23.27 -19.28
CA ALA A 103 1.08 24.13 -18.16
C ALA A 103 -0.42 23.97 -17.87
N VAL A 104 -0.74 23.35 -16.73
CA VAL A 104 -2.10 23.25 -16.19
C VAL A 104 -2.23 24.25 -15.06
N ARG A 105 -3.28 25.08 -15.09
CA ARG A 105 -3.55 26.04 -14.02
C ARG A 105 -3.91 25.29 -12.73
N PRO A 106 -3.57 25.83 -11.54
CA PRO A 106 -3.91 25.21 -10.27
C PRO A 106 -5.39 24.80 -10.13
N ALA A 107 -6.30 25.63 -10.63
CA ALA A 107 -7.75 25.39 -10.59
C ALA A 107 -8.22 24.24 -11.52
N GLU A 108 -7.39 23.82 -12.48
CA GLU A 108 -7.74 22.81 -13.49
C GLU A 108 -7.18 21.42 -13.15
N PHE A 109 -6.32 21.28 -12.13
CA PHE A 109 -5.61 20.04 -11.83
C PHE A 109 -6.51 18.82 -11.65
N TYR A 110 -7.69 18.99 -11.04
CA TYR A 110 -8.65 17.91 -10.78
C TYR A 110 -9.72 17.76 -11.88
N THR A 111 -9.78 18.72 -12.80
CA THR A 111 -10.79 18.77 -13.87
C THR A 111 -10.27 18.14 -15.14
N VAL A 112 -8.96 18.18 -15.40
CA VAL A 112 -8.35 17.56 -16.59
C VAL A 112 -8.16 16.05 -16.44
N ARG A 113 -8.15 15.34 -17.56
CA ARG A 113 -7.81 13.91 -17.61
C ARG A 113 -6.35 13.76 -18.01
N TYR A 114 -5.53 13.20 -17.13
CA TYR A 114 -4.12 12.95 -17.46
C TYR A 114 -3.96 11.69 -18.30
N LEU A 115 -3.23 11.83 -19.42
CA LEU A 115 -2.81 10.72 -20.27
C LEU A 115 -1.35 10.38 -19.96
N PHE A 116 -1.15 9.22 -19.33
CA PHE A 116 0.18 8.78 -18.90
C PHE A 116 1.03 8.34 -20.09
N THR A 117 1.99 9.18 -20.47
CA THR A 117 2.84 8.94 -21.64
C THR A 117 4.05 8.08 -21.28
N GLN A 118 4.62 8.28 -20.09
CA GLN A 118 5.78 7.52 -19.62
C GLN A 118 5.78 7.37 -18.10
N ARG A 119 6.43 6.30 -17.62
CA ARG A 119 6.69 6.04 -16.19
C ARG A 119 8.17 6.15 -15.92
N GLN A 120 8.54 6.96 -14.94
CA GLN A 120 9.92 7.13 -14.51
C GLN A 120 10.07 6.61 -13.07
N PRO A 121 10.57 5.38 -12.88
CA PRO A 121 10.88 4.89 -11.55
C PRO A 121 12.06 5.69 -10.99
N ALA A 122 12.02 5.94 -9.69
CA ALA A 122 13.12 6.60 -9.03
C ALA A 122 14.31 5.65 -8.84
N ALA A 123 15.50 6.24 -8.64
CA ALA A 123 16.76 5.53 -8.46
C ALA A 123 16.67 4.45 -7.37
N ARG A 124 17.34 3.31 -7.58
CA ARG A 124 17.38 2.20 -6.60
C ARG A 124 18.46 2.43 -5.55
N THR A 125 18.25 3.38 -4.66
CA THR A 125 19.10 3.56 -3.47
C THR A 125 18.61 2.68 -2.31
N ARG A 126 19.49 2.33 -1.37
CA ARG A 126 19.13 1.52 -0.18
C ARG A 126 17.98 2.17 0.61
N GLN A 127 18.07 3.49 0.79
CA GLN A 127 17.03 4.29 1.45
C GLN A 127 15.68 4.21 0.73
N ARG A 128 15.68 4.23 -0.61
CA ARG A 128 14.45 4.09 -1.39
C ARG A 128 13.89 2.67 -1.31
N ILE A 129 14.73 1.63 -1.29
CA ILE A 129 14.26 0.25 -1.08
C ILE A 129 13.58 0.11 0.29
N TRP A 130 14.20 0.66 1.33
CA TRP A 130 13.63 0.70 2.68
C TRP A 130 12.26 1.40 2.71
N LEU A 131 12.16 2.56 2.05
CA LEU A 131 10.94 3.33 1.97
C LEU A 131 9.83 2.60 1.20
N ARG A 132 10.17 1.96 0.07
CA ARG A 132 9.23 1.14 -0.71
C ARG A 132 8.67 0.00 0.12
N ALA A 133 9.52 -0.67 0.89
CA ALA A 133 9.07 -1.74 1.80
C ALA A 133 8.07 -1.21 2.83
N ALA A 134 8.37 -0.07 3.46
CA ALA A 134 7.48 0.58 4.41
C ALA A 134 6.11 0.93 3.80
N GLN A 135 6.12 1.58 2.63
CA GLN A 135 4.89 1.94 1.92
C GLN A 135 4.06 0.71 1.53
N GLY A 136 4.71 -0.36 1.09
CA GLY A 136 4.02 -1.59 0.74
C GLY A 136 3.33 -2.26 1.93
N TRP A 137 3.89 -2.14 3.15
CA TRP A 137 3.20 -2.59 4.35
C TRP A 137 1.97 -1.75 4.69
N VAL A 138 2.03 -0.44 4.51
CA VAL A 138 0.83 0.42 4.64
C VAL A 138 -0.24 0.02 3.64
N TYR A 139 0.14 -0.30 2.40
CA TYR A 139 -0.82 -0.79 1.40
C TYR A 139 -1.46 -2.11 1.81
N LEU A 140 -0.67 -3.04 2.36
CA LEU A 140 -1.19 -4.32 2.87
C LEU A 140 -2.14 -4.11 4.05
N GLU A 141 -1.82 -3.19 4.96
CA GLU A 141 -2.67 -2.90 6.11
C GLU A 141 -4.02 -2.31 5.68
N VAL A 142 -4.00 -1.33 4.78
CA VAL A 142 -5.23 -0.75 4.22
C VAL A 142 -6.05 -1.82 3.50
N ALA A 143 -5.40 -2.70 2.73
CA ALA A 143 -6.08 -3.81 2.06
C ALA A 143 -6.69 -4.79 3.08
N ALA A 144 -5.97 -5.15 4.13
CA ALA A 144 -6.44 -6.06 5.18
C ALA A 144 -7.65 -5.48 5.93
N ILE A 145 -7.62 -4.18 6.27
CA ILE A 145 -8.75 -3.48 6.89
C ILE A 145 -9.97 -3.51 5.96
N PHE A 146 -9.78 -3.21 4.68
CA PHE A 146 -10.87 -3.20 3.71
C PHE A 146 -11.47 -4.60 3.50
N ILE A 147 -10.64 -5.63 3.36
CA ILE A 147 -11.09 -7.01 3.24
C ILE A 147 -11.83 -7.43 4.52
N GLY A 148 -11.28 -7.11 5.69
CA GLY A 148 -11.93 -7.38 6.97
C GLY A 148 -13.32 -6.75 7.04
N PHE A 149 -13.44 -5.48 6.66
CA PHE A 149 -14.72 -4.79 6.60
C PHE A 149 -15.73 -5.48 5.66
N VAL A 150 -15.29 -5.87 4.45
CA VAL A 150 -16.16 -6.57 3.49
C VAL A 150 -16.59 -7.94 4.02
N VAL A 151 -15.70 -8.69 4.65
CA VAL A 151 -15.99 -10.01 5.23
C VAL A 151 -16.92 -9.91 6.44
N MET A 152 -16.92 -8.80 7.17
CA MET A 152 -17.86 -8.58 8.27
C MET A 152 -19.31 -8.46 7.81
N ILE A 153 -19.58 -8.09 6.55
CA ILE A 153 -20.94 -7.96 6.01
C ILE A 153 -21.69 -9.31 6.05
N PRO A 154 -21.21 -10.40 5.42
CA PRO A 154 -21.90 -11.69 5.51
C PRO A 154 -21.91 -12.26 6.92
N LEU A 155 -20.86 -12.02 7.73
CA LEU A 155 -20.83 -12.45 9.13
C LEU A 155 -21.92 -11.76 9.97
N PHE A 156 -22.17 -10.49 9.72
CA PHE A 156 -23.25 -9.73 10.37
C PHE A 156 -24.62 -10.32 10.02
N PHE A 157 -24.90 -10.56 8.74
CA PHE A 157 -26.16 -11.18 8.31
C PHE A 157 -26.33 -12.57 8.91
N SER A 158 -25.27 -13.39 8.88
CA SER A 158 -25.27 -14.70 9.53
C SER A 158 -25.59 -14.59 11.03
N ALA A 159 -24.95 -13.67 11.77
CA ALA A 159 -25.19 -13.51 13.20
C ALA A 159 -26.63 -13.07 13.52
N VAL A 160 -27.19 -12.17 12.72
CA VAL A 160 -28.59 -11.72 12.86
C VAL A 160 -29.57 -12.86 12.57
N GLU A 161 -29.32 -13.65 11.53
CA GLU A 161 -30.15 -14.82 11.18
C GLU A 161 -30.10 -15.94 12.23
N PHE A 162 -28.94 -16.16 12.87
CA PHE A 162 -28.80 -17.09 14.00
C PHE A 162 -29.34 -16.56 15.33
N GLY A 163 -29.99 -15.39 15.35
CA GLY A 163 -30.71 -14.90 16.51
C GLY A 163 -29.87 -14.19 17.56
N PHE A 164 -28.62 -13.82 17.26
CA PHE A 164 -27.79 -13.02 18.18
C PHE A 164 -28.27 -11.56 18.36
N GLY A 165 -29.35 -11.15 17.69
CA GLY A 165 -29.97 -9.83 17.78
C GLY A 165 -31.41 -9.82 18.32
N ARG A 166 -31.87 -10.90 18.96
CA ARG A 166 -33.13 -10.94 19.72
C ARG A 166 -32.86 -10.88 21.22
#